data_AF-A0A7X9GMN9-F1
#
_entry.id   AF-A0A7X9GMN9-F1
#
_cell.length_a   1.000
_cell.length_b   1.000
_cell.length_c   1.000
_cell.angle_alpha   90.00
_cell.angle_beta   90.00
_cell.angle_gamma   90.00
#
_symmetry.space_group_name_H-M   'P 1'
#
loop_
_entity.id
_entity.type
_entity.pdbx_description
1 polymer ?
#
loop_
_entity_poly.entity_id
_entity_poly.type
_entity_poly.pdbx_seq_one_letter_code
_entity_poly.pdbx_strand_id
1 'polypeptide(L)'
;MKKILGVFIFALVLMVGLGGCSGGTTGEAYHQDKHGNDHEHEHAHGEFEWIGEFEFKAGKYLFHFGASEDETMDVGFIKMGANITDLDHHAAHLMETEKEFIKQESTFEAKPDYAYTLEMNEDHGHIYFEIKEDGTYAIVTEHMPHESNMQIFDENENEILPLREHEGEVNSH
;
A
#
# COMPACT_ATOMS: atom_id res chain seq x y z
N MET A 1 -20.43 13.78 37.68
CA MET A 1 -21.53 14.51 36.99
C MET A 1 -21.17 15.99 36.90
N LYS A 2 -20.82 16.48 35.71
CA LYS A 2 -20.83 17.90 35.34
C LYS A 2 -20.96 17.95 33.82
N LYS A 3 -22.15 18.36 33.37
CA LYS A 3 -22.50 18.57 31.96
C LYS A 3 -21.98 19.95 31.56
N ILE A 4 -21.30 20.07 30.41
CA ILE A 4 -21.13 21.36 29.75
C ILE A 4 -21.65 21.20 28.32
N LEU A 5 -22.70 21.99 28.09
CA LEU A 5 -23.48 22.15 26.88
C LEU A 5 -22.78 23.21 26.02
N GLY A 6 -22.57 22.92 24.73
CA GLY A 6 -22.05 23.88 23.75
C GLY A 6 -22.71 23.63 22.40
N VAL A 7 -23.82 24.32 22.14
CA VAL A 7 -24.50 24.35 20.85
C VAL A 7 -23.78 25.37 19.97
N PHE A 8 -23.25 24.94 18.82
CA PHE A 8 -22.77 25.83 17.78
C PHE A 8 -23.74 25.78 16.59
N ILE A 9 -24.45 26.89 16.40
CA ILE A 9 -25.25 27.17 15.19
C ILE A 9 -24.32 27.90 14.23
N PHE A 10 -24.07 27.31 13.07
CA PHE A 10 -23.41 28.00 11.94
C PHE A 10 -24.44 28.13 10.81
N ALA A 11 -24.95 29.34 10.63
CA ALA A 11 -25.70 29.73 9.45
C ALA A 11 -24.74 30.48 8.53
N LEU A 12 -24.46 29.94 7.35
CA LEU A 12 -23.75 30.67 6.30
C LEU A 12 -24.66 30.75 5.07
N VAL A 13 -25.23 31.94 4.89
CA VAL A 13 -25.89 32.38 3.67
C VAL A 13 -24.80 32.91 2.73
N LEU A 14 -24.77 32.44 1.48
CA LEU A 14 -23.95 33.08 0.45
C LEU A 14 -24.79 33.43 -0.77
N MET A 15 -24.73 34.73 -1.07
CA MET A 15 -25.47 35.49 -2.06
C MET A 15 -25.03 35.19 -3.49
N VAL A 16 -26.02 35.30 -4.37
CA VAL A 16 -25.94 35.30 -5.83
C VAL A 16 -25.14 36.51 -6.32
N GLY A 17 -24.13 36.27 -7.16
CA GLY A 17 -23.45 37.29 -7.96
C GLY A 17 -23.73 37.09 -9.45
N LEU A 18 -24.64 37.89 -10.01
CA LEU A 18 -24.79 38.10 -11.45
C LEU A 18 -23.78 39.18 -11.89
N GLY A 19 -22.98 38.87 -12.89
CA GLY A 19 -22.13 39.84 -13.61
C GLY A 19 -21.98 39.40 -15.06
N GLY A 20 -22.56 40.17 -15.98
CA GLY A 20 -22.40 39.98 -17.43
C GLY A 20 -21.28 40.83 -18.02
N CYS A 21 -20.84 40.49 -19.24
CA CYS A 21 -20.80 41.37 -20.42
C CYS A 21 -19.99 40.73 -21.59
N SER A 22 -20.71 40.55 -22.71
CA SER A 22 -20.33 40.75 -24.11
C SER A 22 -18.85 40.75 -24.53
N GLY A 23 -18.50 39.85 -25.45
CA GLY A 23 -17.32 39.96 -26.33
C GLY A 23 -17.27 38.83 -27.36
N GLY A 24 -18.09 38.92 -28.42
CA GLY A 24 -18.04 37.99 -29.54
C GLY A 24 -17.15 38.51 -30.67
N THR A 25 -16.09 37.76 -31.00
CA THR A 25 -15.51 37.71 -32.35
C THR A 25 -14.95 36.30 -32.59
N THR A 26 -15.25 35.82 -33.78
CA THR A 26 -14.96 34.54 -34.42
C THR A 26 -13.48 34.15 -34.47
N GLY A 27 -13.18 32.86 -34.27
CA GLY A 27 -11.87 32.30 -34.61
C GLY A 27 -11.61 30.94 -33.95
N GLU A 28 -12.02 29.87 -34.64
CA GLU A 28 -11.33 28.58 -34.76
C GLU A 28 -11.13 27.69 -33.52
N ALA A 29 -11.55 26.44 -33.66
CA ALA A 29 -11.62 25.42 -32.63
C ALA A 29 -10.24 25.04 -32.07
N TYR A 30 -10.01 25.36 -30.80
CA TYR A 30 -8.98 24.74 -29.97
C TYR A 30 -9.67 23.73 -29.06
N HIS A 31 -9.34 22.45 -29.27
CA HIS A 31 -9.62 21.39 -28.31
C HIS A 31 -8.86 21.72 -27.02
N GLN A 32 -9.61 22.06 -25.98
CA GLN A 32 -9.11 22.23 -24.63
C GLN A 32 -9.39 20.92 -23.89
N ASP A 33 -8.48 19.95 -24.02
CA ASP A 33 -8.40 18.84 -23.10
C ASP A 33 -7.82 19.38 -21.79
N LYS A 34 -8.71 19.84 -20.91
CA LYS A 34 -8.42 19.96 -19.48
C LYS A 34 -8.65 18.59 -18.86
N HIS A 35 -7.62 17.75 -18.91
CA HIS A 35 -7.47 16.71 -17.91
C HIS A 35 -6.45 17.21 -16.90
N GLY A 36 -6.98 17.85 -15.86
CA GLY A 36 -6.32 17.84 -14.58
C GLY A 36 -6.56 16.46 -13.98
N ASN A 37 -5.49 15.70 -13.82
CA ASN A 37 -5.33 14.90 -12.62
C ASN A 37 -3.87 15.12 -12.19
N ASP A 38 -3.72 15.95 -11.17
CA ASP A 38 -2.47 16.11 -10.45
C ASP A 38 -2.14 14.77 -9.77
N HIS A 39 -0.84 14.49 -9.63
CA HIS A 39 -0.22 13.40 -8.87
C HIS A 39 -0.09 12.04 -9.56
N GLU A 40 0.48 12.02 -10.77
CA GLU A 40 1.31 10.88 -11.18
C GLU A 40 2.70 11.06 -10.56
N HIS A 41 2.90 10.52 -9.37
CA HIS A 41 4.23 10.04 -8.99
C HIS A 41 4.47 8.74 -9.78
N GLU A 42 4.62 8.85 -11.11
CA GLU A 42 5.13 7.76 -11.95
C GLU A 42 6.60 7.56 -11.61
N HIS A 43 6.85 6.94 -10.47
CA HIS A 43 8.10 6.24 -10.28
C HIS A 43 7.95 4.92 -11.04
N ALA A 44 8.68 4.79 -12.14
CA ALA A 44 8.77 3.54 -12.91
C ALA A 44 9.55 2.51 -12.08
N HIS A 45 8.92 1.97 -11.05
CA HIS A 45 9.37 0.80 -10.33
C HIS A 45 8.88 -0.46 -11.06
N GLY A 46 9.60 -1.57 -10.90
CA GLY A 46 9.12 -2.87 -11.38
C GLY A 46 7.86 -3.29 -10.63
N GLU A 47 7.37 -4.51 -10.88
CA GLU A 47 6.16 -5.04 -10.23
C GLU A 47 6.33 -5.21 -8.70
N PHE A 48 7.57 -5.17 -8.21
CA PHE A 48 7.96 -5.10 -6.81
C PHE A 48 9.36 -4.48 -6.69
N GLU A 49 9.72 -4.02 -5.49
CA GLU A 49 11.05 -3.48 -5.20
C GLU A 49 11.86 -4.30 -4.21
N TRP A 50 11.22 -5.12 -3.37
CA TRP A 50 11.93 -5.87 -2.35
C TRP A 50 11.34 -7.24 -2.08
N ILE A 51 12.24 -8.18 -1.76
CA ILE A 51 11.91 -9.52 -1.28
C ILE A 51 12.72 -9.82 -0.01
N GLY A 52 12.03 -10.24 1.05
CA GLY A 52 12.65 -10.82 2.24
C GLY A 52 12.21 -12.26 2.45
N GLU A 53 13.16 -13.18 2.63
CA GLU A 53 12.87 -14.56 3.04
C GLU A 53 12.82 -14.66 4.57
N PHE A 54 11.72 -15.13 5.15
CA PHE A 54 11.51 -15.27 6.59
C PHE A 54 11.21 -16.71 6.97
N GLU A 55 11.71 -17.17 8.13
CA GLU A 55 11.26 -18.43 8.74
C GLU A 55 10.07 -18.15 9.65
N PHE A 56 8.87 -18.60 9.25
CA PHE A 56 7.66 -18.48 10.06
C PHE A 56 7.23 -19.81 10.68
N LYS A 57 6.57 -19.67 11.83
CA LYS A 57 5.79 -20.72 12.48
C LYS A 57 4.32 -20.45 12.27
N ALA A 58 3.51 -21.50 12.29
CA ALA A 58 2.07 -21.32 12.29
C ALA A 58 1.67 -20.45 13.49
N GLY A 59 1.03 -19.30 13.22
CA GLY A 59 0.87 -18.26 14.22
C GLY A 59 0.46 -16.92 13.64
N LYS A 60 0.29 -15.95 14.53
CA LYS A 60 -0.10 -14.57 14.22
C LYS A 60 1.11 -13.67 14.27
N TYR A 61 1.20 -12.78 13.29
CA TYR A 61 2.25 -11.79 13.12
C TYR A 61 1.64 -10.41 12.86
N LEU A 62 2.47 -9.38 12.95
CA LEU A 62 2.11 -7.99 12.68
C LEU A 62 3.09 -7.43 11.64
N PHE A 63 2.55 -6.88 10.56
CA PHE A 63 3.24 -5.84 9.80
C PHE A 63 3.05 -4.50 10.52
N HIS A 64 4.18 -3.88 10.86
CA HIS A 64 4.24 -2.51 11.30
C HIS A 64 4.88 -1.68 10.19
N PHE A 65 4.16 -0.67 9.74
CA PHE A 65 4.65 0.40 8.89
C PHE A 65 4.64 1.68 9.72
N GLY A 66 5.73 2.44 9.69
CA GLY A 66 5.77 3.81 10.19
C GLY A 66 5.04 4.78 9.27
N ALA A 67 5.25 6.08 9.50
CA ALA A 67 4.68 7.15 8.67
C ALA A 67 5.16 7.02 7.21
N SER A 68 4.22 7.00 6.28
CA SER A 68 4.46 7.09 4.83
C SER A 68 3.47 8.05 4.18
N GLU A 69 3.82 8.61 3.04
CA GLU A 69 2.85 9.34 2.18
C GLU A 69 1.94 8.38 1.41
N ASP A 70 2.32 7.09 1.33
CA ASP A 70 1.53 6.07 0.64
C ASP A 70 0.29 5.68 1.45
N GLU A 71 -0.86 5.67 0.76
CA GLU A 71 -2.12 5.19 1.34
C GLU A 71 -2.22 3.66 1.34
N THR A 72 -1.36 2.98 0.58
CA THR A 72 -1.35 1.53 0.43
C THR A 72 0.03 0.96 0.17
N MET A 73 0.20 -0.34 0.47
CA MET A 73 1.35 -1.14 0.04
C MET A 73 0.85 -2.48 -0.47
N ASP A 74 1.23 -2.87 -1.69
CA ASP A 74 1.01 -4.25 -2.13
C ASP A 74 2.07 -5.19 -1.53
N VAL A 75 1.60 -6.33 -1.00
CA VAL A 75 2.43 -7.35 -0.35
C VAL A 75 2.07 -8.75 -0.81
N GLY A 76 3.05 -9.48 -1.35
CA GLY A 76 2.97 -10.87 -1.80
C GLY A 76 3.53 -11.86 -0.80
N PHE A 77 2.92 -13.05 -0.70
CA PHE A 77 3.40 -14.16 0.11
C PHE A 77 3.69 -15.37 -0.76
N ILE A 78 4.93 -15.84 -0.77
CA ILE A 78 5.35 -17.05 -1.49
C ILE A 78 5.89 -18.03 -0.47
N LYS A 79 5.31 -19.23 -0.36
CA LYS A 79 5.89 -20.28 0.48
C LYS A 79 7.02 -20.95 -0.29
N MET A 80 8.24 -20.88 0.25
CA MET A 80 9.41 -21.43 -0.41
C MET A 80 9.35 -22.96 -0.45
N GLY A 81 9.76 -23.52 -1.59
CA GLY A 81 9.76 -24.95 -1.84
C GLY A 81 10.60 -25.29 -3.07
N ALA A 82 10.79 -26.58 -3.34
CA ALA A 82 11.60 -27.04 -4.47
C ALA A 82 11.05 -26.63 -5.86
N ASN A 83 9.80 -26.18 -5.92
CA ASN A 83 9.14 -25.66 -7.11
C ASN A 83 9.49 -24.20 -7.43
N ILE A 84 10.04 -23.44 -6.48
CA ILE A 84 10.46 -22.06 -6.69
C ILE A 84 11.91 -22.07 -7.17
N THR A 85 12.10 -22.06 -8.50
CA THR A 85 13.43 -22.11 -9.12
C THR A 85 13.95 -20.74 -9.56
N ASP A 86 13.04 -19.77 -9.70
CA ASP A 86 13.29 -18.40 -10.10
C ASP A 86 12.33 -17.52 -9.29
N LEU A 87 12.84 -16.94 -8.20
CA LEU A 87 12.02 -16.23 -7.22
C LEU A 87 11.58 -14.87 -7.75
N ASP A 88 12.48 -14.12 -8.39
CA ASP A 88 12.19 -12.78 -8.91
C ASP A 88 11.11 -12.83 -9.99
N HIS A 89 11.23 -13.76 -10.94
CA HIS A 89 10.20 -13.92 -11.98
C HIS A 89 8.85 -14.36 -11.38
N HIS A 90 8.86 -15.25 -10.38
CA HIS A 90 7.63 -15.68 -9.71
C HIS A 90 6.98 -14.54 -8.91
N ALA A 91 7.79 -13.73 -8.22
CA ALA A 91 7.35 -12.55 -7.49
C ALA A 91 6.72 -11.51 -8.41
N ALA A 92 7.34 -11.19 -9.55
CA ALA A 92 6.79 -10.26 -10.52
C ALA A 92 5.37 -10.67 -10.97
N HIS A 93 5.19 -11.91 -11.42
CA HIS A 93 3.86 -12.41 -11.83
C HIS A 93 2.85 -12.42 -10.69
N LEU A 94 3.29 -12.76 -9.47
CA LEU A 94 2.39 -12.74 -8.30
C LEU A 94 1.87 -11.33 -8.02
N MET A 95 2.74 -10.33 -8.10
CA MET A 95 2.41 -8.95 -7.79
C MET A 95 1.51 -8.29 -8.85
N GLU A 96 1.41 -8.85 -10.06
CA GLU A 96 0.43 -8.40 -11.07
C GLU A 96 -0.98 -8.97 -10.88
N THR A 97 -1.18 -9.91 -9.95
CA THR A 97 -2.48 -10.54 -9.74
C THR A 97 -3.51 -9.61 -9.10
N GLU A 98 -4.79 -9.96 -9.21
CA GLU A 98 -5.86 -9.27 -8.47
C GLU A 98 -5.68 -9.49 -6.96
N LYS A 99 -5.71 -8.39 -6.20
CA LYS A 99 -5.41 -8.38 -4.77
C LYS A 99 -6.65 -8.11 -3.93
N GLU A 100 -6.70 -8.75 -2.76
CA GLU A 100 -7.69 -8.43 -1.75
C GLU A 100 -7.21 -7.21 -0.95
N PHE A 101 -8.08 -6.23 -0.74
CA PHE A 101 -7.78 -5.06 0.08
C PHE A 101 -7.96 -5.36 1.57
N ILE A 102 -6.91 -5.15 2.35
CA ILE A 102 -6.87 -5.42 3.79
C ILE A 102 -6.82 -4.12 4.55
N LYS A 103 -7.78 -3.93 5.46
CA LYS A 103 -7.88 -2.71 6.28
C LYS A 103 -6.89 -2.71 7.43
N GLN A 104 -6.58 -1.51 7.90
CA GLN A 104 -5.81 -1.34 9.12
C GLN A 104 -6.46 -2.00 10.34
N GLU A 105 -5.61 -2.43 11.26
CA GLU A 105 -5.96 -3.09 12.52
C GLU A 105 -6.76 -4.39 12.32
N SER A 106 -6.83 -4.91 11.09
CA SER A 106 -7.50 -6.15 10.76
C SER A 106 -6.54 -7.33 10.79
N THR A 107 -7.10 -8.54 10.77
CA THR A 107 -6.32 -9.79 10.69
C THR A 107 -6.79 -10.58 9.49
N PHE A 108 -5.86 -11.08 8.69
CA PHE A 108 -6.15 -11.94 7.54
C PHE A 108 -5.27 -13.20 7.54
N GLU A 109 -5.69 -14.21 6.79
CA GLU A 109 -4.86 -15.39 6.52
C GLU A 109 -3.92 -15.09 5.34
N ALA A 110 -2.61 -15.19 5.58
CA ALA A 110 -1.59 -15.08 4.55
C ALA A 110 -1.52 -16.39 3.75
N LYS A 111 -2.19 -16.40 2.59
CA LYS A 111 -2.23 -17.56 1.70
C LYS A 111 -0.91 -17.64 0.93
N PRO A 112 -0.32 -18.84 0.79
CA PRO A 112 0.79 -19.04 -0.13
C PRO A 112 0.39 -18.69 -1.56
N ASP A 113 1.32 -18.07 -2.30
CA ASP A 113 1.14 -17.63 -3.69
C ASP A 113 -0.06 -16.70 -3.87
N TYR A 114 -0.18 -15.71 -2.97
CA TYR A 114 -1.21 -14.68 -3.02
C TYR A 114 -0.68 -13.30 -2.62
N ALA A 115 -1.20 -12.24 -3.25
CA ALA A 115 -0.86 -10.86 -2.97
C ALA A 115 -2.06 -10.07 -2.43
N TYR A 116 -1.77 -9.06 -1.61
CA TYR A 116 -2.76 -8.26 -0.89
C TYR A 116 -2.40 -6.79 -1.02
N THR A 117 -3.41 -5.92 -1.07
CA THR A 117 -3.21 -4.47 -0.92
C THR A 117 -3.49 -4.11 0.52
N LEU A 118 -2.46 -3.62 1.22
CA LEU A 118 -2.53 -3.28 2.64
C LEU A 118 -2.82 -1.79 2.81
N GLU A 119 -3.85 -1.44 3.57
CA GLU A 119 -4.17 -0.05 3.92
C GLU A 119 -3.09 0.55 4.83
N MET A 120 -2.49 1.66 4.40
CA MET A 120 -1.56 2.49 5.15
C MET A 120 -2.21 3.85 5.47
N ASN A 121 -1.55 4.65 6.30
CA ASN A 121 -1.96 6.03 6.56
C ASN A 121 -0.72 6.89 6.85
N GLU A 122 -0.91 8.21 6.86
CA GLU A 122 0.17 9.19 7.08
C GLU A 122 0.95 9.01 8.40
N ASP A 123 0.35 8.39 9.42
CA ASP A 123 0.95 8.19 10.73
C ASP A 123 1.63 6.81 10.87
N HIS A 124 1.00 5.74 10.38
CA HIS A 124 1.43 4.33 10.47
C HIS A 124 0.53 3.37 9.68
N GLY A 125 0.97 2.12 9.55
CA GLY A 125 0.14 0.98 9.15
C GLY A 125 0.33 -0.20 10.09
N HIS A 126 -0.75 -0.72 10.68
CA HIS A 126 -0.72 -1.96 11.45
C HIS A 126 -1.67 -2.97 10.84
N ILE A 127 -1.14 -4.07 10.34
CA ILE A 127 -1.96 -5.16 9.80
C ILE A 127 -1.45 -6.48 10.33
N TYR A 128 -2.36 -7.28 10.87
CA TYR A 128 -2.02 -8.60 11.37
C TYR A 128 -2.23 -9.66 10.28
N PHE A 129 -1.34 -10.63 10.22
CA PHE A 129 -1.48 -11.78 9.33
C PHE A 129 -1.27 -13.09 10.07
N GLU A 130 -1.95 -14.14 9.60
CA GLU A 130 -1.83 -15.50 10.13
C GLU A 130 -1.15 -16.42 9.12
N ILE A 131 -0.08 -17.07 9.56
CA ILE A 131 0.56 -18.18 8.85
C ILE A 131 -0.08 -19.49 9.33
N LYS A 132 -0.61 -20.30 8.41
CA LYS A 132 -1.27 -21.58 8.76
C LYS A 132 -0.32 -22.76 8.87
N GLU A 133 0.85 -22.65 8.25
CA GLU A 133 1.81 -23.74 8.19
C GLU A 133 3.23 -23.20 8.37
N ASP A 134 4.03 -23.88 9.19
CA ASP A 134 5.47 -23.61 9.29
C ASP A 134 6.15 -23.62 7.92
N GLY A 135 7.19 -22.80 7.80
CA GLY A 135 8.12 -22.85 6.68
C GLY A 135 8.81 -21.51 6.43
N THR A 136 9.66 -21.53 5.41
CA THR A 136 10.27 -20.32 4.86
C THR A 136 9.29 -19.67 3.88
N TYR A 137 9.04 -18.38 4.03
CA TYR A 137 8.20 -17.58 3.15
C TYR A 137 9.00 -16.42 2.60
N ALA A 138 8.89 -16.14 1.30
CA ALA A 138 9.30 -14.87 0.74
C ALA A 138 8.12 -13.88 0.85
N ILE A 139 8.40 -12.75 1.48
CA ILE A 139 7.53 -11.58 1.51
C ILE A 139 8.03 -10.64 0.41
N VAL A 140 7.15 -10.29 -0.50
CA VAL A 140 7.42 -9.40 -1.65
C VAL A 140 6.68 -8.09 -1.40
N THR A 141 7.33 -6.94 -1.57
CA THR A 141 6.70 -5.63 -1.38
C THR A 141 6.86 -4.74 -2.60
N GLU A 142 5.81 -3.98 -2.90
CA GLU A 142 5.79 -2.98 -3.97
C GLU A 142 6.90 -1.95 -3.80
N HIS A 143 7.07 -1.44 -2.58
CA HIS A 143 8.12 -0.49 -2.23
C HIS A 143 9.15 -1.07 -1.28
N MET A 144 10.31 -0.41 -1.19
CA MET A 144 11.37 -0.78 -0.25
C MET A 144 10.93 -0.63 1.22
N PRO A 145 11.24 -1.59 2.12
CA PRO A 145 10.88 -1.52 3.54
C PRO A 145 11.34 -0.25 4.27
N HIS A 146 12.48 0.33 3.87
CA HIS A 146 13.03 1.50 4.54
C HIS A 146 12.26 2.80 4.26
N GLU A 147 11.41 2.84 3.23
CA GLU A 147 10.61 4.02 2.88
C GLU A 147 9.47 4.23 3.88
N SER A 148 8.91 3.13 4.38
CA SER A 148 7.85 3.13 5.39
C SER A 148 8.31 2.63 6.76
N ASN A 149 9.60 2.39 6.98
CA ASN A 149 10.12 1.73 8.19
C ASN A 149 9.38 0.40 8.50
N MET A 150 9.14 -0.43 7.48
CA MET A 150 8.43 -1.69 7.63
C MET A 150 9.20 -2.65 8.55
N GLN A 151 8.48 -3.23 9.52
CA GLN A 151 8.96 -4.26 10.44
C GLN A 151 7.92 -5.38 10.56
N ILE A 152 8.37 -6.59 10.87
CA ILE A 152 7.49 -7.73 11.17
C ILE A 152 7.72 -8.15 12.62
N PHE A 153 6.64 -8.29 13.38
CA PHE A 153 6.69 -8.77 14.77
C PHE A 153 5.92 -10.08 14.95
N ASP A 154 6.39 -10.93 15.86
CA ASP A 154 5.62 -12.05 16.38
C ASP A 154 4.61 -11.62 17.46
N GLU A 155 3.80 -12.57 17.95
CA GLU A 155 2.82 -12.33 19.01
C GLU A 155 3.40 -11.83 20.35
N ASN A 156 4.72 -11.98 20.54
CA ASN A 156 5.44 -11.55 21.74
C ASN A 156 6.19 -10.23 21.52
N GLU A 157 5.89 -9.52 20.43
CA GLU A 157 6.53 -8.25 20.03
C GLU A 157 8.04 -8.40 19.75
N ASN A 158 8.51 -9.61 19.42
CA ASN A 158 9.87 -9.77 18.91
C ASN A 158 9.88 -9.46 17.42
N GLU A 159 10.80 -8.58 17.01
CA GLU A 159 11.05 -8.32 15.60
C GLU A 159 11.63 -9.58 14.93
N ILE A 160 11.04 -9.94 13.79
CA ILE A 160 11.49 -11.03 12.94
C ILE A 160 12.25 -10.40 11.79
N LEU A 161 13.55 -10.72 11.70
CA LEU A 161 14.41 -10.27 10.61
C LEU A 161 14.42 -11.29 9.47
N PRO A 162 14.56 -10.84 8.22
CA PRO A 162 14.72 -11.74 7.09
C PRO A 162 16.02 -12.53 7.19
N LEU A 163 15.99 -13.78 6.72
CA LEU A 163 17.13 -14.64 6.53
C LEU A 163 18.00 -14.17 5.35
N ARG A 164 17.35 -13.64 4.31
CA ARG A 164 17.94 -13.09 3.09
C ARG A 164 17.05 -11.98 2.54
N GLU A 165 17.68 -11.05 1.84
CA GLU A 165 17.01 -9.91 1.23
C GLU A 165 17.53 -9.70 -0.20
N HIS A 166 16.63 -9.31 -1.08
CA HIS A 166 16.89 -9.03 -2.48
C HIS A 166 16.10 -7.78 -2.89
N GLU A 167 16.77 -6.86 -3.57
CA GLU A 167 16.11 -5.72 -4.23
C GLU A 167 15.66 -6.16 -5.63
N GLY A 168 14.45 -5.79 -6.02
CA GLY A 168 13.92 -6.00 -7.35
C GLY A 168 14.77 -5.28 -8.39
N GLU A 169 14.90 -5.88 -9.58
CA GLU A 169 15.62 -5.23 -10.67
C GLU A 169 14.84 -3.99 -11.14
N VAL A 170 15.39 -2.80 -10.87
CA VAL A 170 14.87 -1.55 -11.45
C VAL A 170 15.14 -1.60 -12.95
N ASN A 171 14.15 -2.03 -13.73
CA ASN A 171 14.24 -2.00 -15.18
C ASN A 171 14.24 -0.53 -15.63
N SER A 172 15.43 0.05 -15.77
CA SER A 172 15.62 1.34 -16.44
C SER A 172 15.26 1.17 -17.92
N HIS A 173 14.01 1.43 -18.28
CA HIS A 173 13.58 1.52 -19.68
C HIS A 173 14.04 2.82 -20.33
#